data_AF-A0A6A3KIJ2-F1
#
_entry.id   AF-A0A6A3KIJ2-F1
#
_cell.length_a   1.000
_cell.length_b   1.000
_cell.length_c   1.000
_cell.angle_alpha   90.00
_cell.angle_beta   90.00
_cell.angle_gamma   90.00
#
_symmetry.space_group_name_H-M   'P 1'
#
loop_
_entity.id
_entity.type
_entity.pdbx_description
1 polymer ?
#
loop_
_entity_poly.entity_id
_entity_poly.type
_entity_poly.pdbx_seq_one_letter_code
_entity_poly.pdbx_strand_id
1 'polypeptide(L)'
;MLILFVNETQTDWDLYLPRVSFAYWTSYREALRDSPFFSLYGRDPILPLDLAFLSTNHEWKSNEVASYRRRLFLSLRDTRRMVERQLIKAQDWHAHRLEGQTETKFEEGDPVWV
;
A
#
# COMPACT_ATOMS: atom_id res chain seq x y z
N MET A 1 -2.83 -3.54 14.19
CA MET A 1 -4.08 -3.20 13.46
C MET A 1 -5.02 -4.40 13.37
N LEU A 2 -4.55 -5.60 12.99
CA LEU A 2 -5.38 -6.81 12.93
C LEU A 2 -6.00 -7.18 14.30
N ILE A 3 -5.22 -7.16 15.38
CA ILE A 3 -5.64 -7.52 16.76
C ILE A 3 -6.90 -6.78 17.23
N LEU A 4 -7.21 -5.60 16.70
CA LEU A 4 -8.41 -4.85 17.06
C LEU A 4 -9.71 -5.44 16.50
N PHE A 5 -9.63 -6.34 15.52
CA PHE A 5 -10.78 -6.91 14.81
C PHE A 5 -10.96 -8.41 15.04
N VAL A 6 -9.98 -9.06 15.66
CA VAL A 6 -10.01 -10.50 15.94
C VAL A 6 -10.57 -10.71 17.35
N ASN A 7 -11.24 -11.84 17.57
CA ASN A 7 -11.67 -12.23 18.90
C ASN A 7 -10.50 -12.41 19.88
N GLU A 8 -10.80 -12.47 21.18
CA GLU A 8 -9.79 -12.59 22.24
C GLU A 8 -8.89 -13.83 22.06
N THR A 9 -9.45 -14.92 21.51
CA THR A 9 -8.73 -16.18 21.26
C THR A 9 -7.93 -16.18 19.95
N GLN A 10 -7.99 -15.09 19.17
CA GLN A 10 -7.37 -14.94 17.86
C GLN A 10 -7.70 -16.03 16.83
N THR A 11 -8.90 -16.62 16.89
CA THR A 11 -9.27 -17.77 16.05
C THR A 11 -9.95 -17.40 14.73
N ASP A 12 -10.46 -16.17 14.60
CA ASP A 12 -11.25 -15.69 13.46
C ASP A 12 -10.52 -14.63 12.60
N TRP A 13 -9.18 -14.60 12.69
CA TRP A 13 -8.36 -13.60 12.02
C TRP A 13 -8.47 -13.66 10.49
N ASP A 14 -8.67 -14.85 9.95
CA ASP A 14 -8.80 -15.14 8.52
C ASP A 14 -10.06 -14.50 7.91
N LEU A 15 -11.15 -14.39 8.68
CA LEU A 15 -12.38 -13.72 8.26
C LEU A 15 -12.18 -12.22 8.02
N TYR A 16 -11.32 -11.59 8.82
CA TYR A 16 -11.08 -10.14 8.77
C TYR A 16 -9.86 -9.76 7.93
N LEU A 17 -8.94 -10.69 7.70
CA LEU A 17 -7.70 -10.43 6.98
C LEU A 17 -7.93 -9.76 5.61
N PRO A 18 -8.85 -10.21 4.74
CA PRO A 18 -9.08 -9.55 3.46
C PRO A 18 -9.54 -8.10 3.62
N ARG A 19 -10.37 -7.81 4.62
CA ARG A 19 -10.93 -6.48 4.88
C ARG A 19 -9.87 -5.52 5.41
N VAL A 20 -9.08 -5.98 6.38
CA VAL A 20 -7.98 -5.19 6.95
C VAL A 20 -6.88 -4.96 5.91
N SER A 21 -6.58 -5.97 5.10
CA SER A 21 -5.62 -5.84 3.98
C SER A 21 -6.12 -4.81 2.98
N PHE A 22 -7.39 -4.87 2.59
CA PHE A 22 -7.98 -3.88 1.69
C PHE A 22 -7.87 -2.46 2.26
N ALA A 23 -8.27 -2.26 3.52
CA ALA A 23 -8.13 -0.96 4.19
C ALA A 23 -6.67 -0.48 4.24
N TYR A 24 -5.71 -1.39 4.49
CA TYR A 24 -4.28 -1.07 4.43
C TYR A 24 -3.87 -0.62 3.03
N TRP A 25 -4.31 -1.32 1.99
CA TRP A 25 -3.94 -1.07 0.59
C TRP A 25 -4.50 0.26 0.08
N THR A 26 -5.66 0.69 0.56
CA THR A 26 -6.30 1.96 0.17
C THR A 26 -5.95 3.12 1.10
N SER A 27 -5.37 2.85 2.28
CA SER A 27 -4.95 3.88 3.23
C SER A 27 -3.69 4.62 2.77
N TYR A 28 -3.63 5.93 3.05
CA TYR A 28 -2.43 6.73 2.84
C TYR A 28 -1.27 6.22 3.69
N ARG A 29 -0.10 6.07 3.08
CA ARG A 29 1.17 5.74 3.73
C ARG A 29 2.14 6.88 3.56
N GLU A 30 2.60 7.46 4.67
CA GLU A 30 3.53 8.59 4.63
C GLU A 30 4.84 8.26 3.89
N ALA A 31 5.36 7.06 4.09
CA ALA A 31 6.57 6.59 3.40
C ALA A 31 6.40 6.52 1.87
N LEU A 32 5.19 6.22 1.38
CA LEU A 32 4.90 6.19 -0.06
C LEU A 32 4.39 7.55 -0.57
N ARG A 33 4.02 8.47 0.33
CA ARG A 33 3.26 9.70 0.05
C ARG A 33 1.93 9.46 -0.68
N ASP A 34 1.43 8.22 -0.62
CA ASP A 34 0.21 7.77 -1.28
C ASP A 34 -0.24 6.42 -0.69
N SER A 35 -1.32 5.85 -1.21
CA SER A 35 -1.75 4.49 -0.88
C SER A 35 -0.86 3.43 -1.56
N PRO A 36 -0.68 2.25 -0.93
CA PRO A 36 -0.02 1.11 -1.57
C PRO A 36 -0.67 0.71 -2.90
N PHE A 37 -2.00 0.74 -2.97
CA PHE A 37 -2.74 0.39 -4.20
C PHE A 37 -2.40 1.36 -5.34
N PHE A 38 -2.46 2.67 -5.08
CA PHE A 38 -2.13 3.67 -6.08
C PHE A 38 -0.66 3.58 -6.53
N SER A 39 0.24 3.35 -5.58
CA SER A 39 1.68 3.18 -5.87
C SER A 39 1.93 2.01 -6.83
N LEU A 40 1.17 0.92 -6.69
CA LEU A 40 1.32 -0.29 -7.51
C LEU A 40 0.62 -0.16 -8.87
N TYR A 41 -0.61 0.37 -8.89
CA TYR A 41 -1.47 0.35 -10.07
C TYR A 41 -1.60 1.70 -10.79
N GLY A 42 -1.06 2.78 -10.24
CA GLY A 42 -1.14 4.14 -10.80
C GLY A 42 -2.56 4.68 -10.86
N ARG A 43 -3.49 4.15 -10.07
CA ARG A 43 -4.89 4.55 -10.01
C ARG A 43 -5.49 4.15 -8.67
N ASP A 44 -6.57 4.82 -8.30
CA ASP A 44 -7.34 4.43 -7.13
C ASP A 44 -8.16 3.16 -7.38
N PRO A 45 -8.43 2.36 -6.34
CA PRO A 45 -9.32 1.22 -6.43
C PRO A 45 -10.75 1.71 -6.65
N ILE A 46 -11.52 0.95 -7.43
CA ILE A 46 -12.95 1.22 -7.60
C ILE A 46 -13.67 0.57 -6.42
N LEU A 47 -14.27 1.37 -5.56
CA LEU A 47 -15.01 0.90 -4.40
C LEU A 47 -16.45 0.51 -4.77
N PRO A 48 -17.09 -0.40 -4.02
CA PRO A 48 -18.51 -0.69 -4.20
C PRO A 48 -19.39 0.56 -4.11
N LEU A 49 -18.99 1.52 -3.26
CA LEU A 49 -19.65 2.81 -3.12
C LEU A 49 -19.52 3.67 -4.40
N ASP A 50 -18.34 3.64 -5.03
CA ASP A 50 -18.11 4.33 -6.30
C ASP A 50 -19.04 3.76 -7.37
N LEU A 51 -19.22 2.44 -7.44
CA LEU A 51 -20.15 1.82 -8.40
C LEU A 51 -21.62 2.21 -8.15
N ALA A 52 -22.03 2.32 -6.88
CA ALA A 52 -23.38 2.73 -6.51
C ALA A 52 -23.69 4.18 -6.90
N PHE A 53 -22.68 5.05 -6.96
CA PHE A 53 -22.84 6.47 -7.27
C PHE A 53 -22.32 6.89 -8.66
N LEU A 54 -21.53 6.07 -9.34
CA LEU A 54 -20.96 6.36 -10.67
C LEU A 54 -21.90 6.00 -11.83
N SER A 55 -23.11 5.48 -11.59
CA SER A 55 -24.05 5.22 -12.68
C SER A 55 -24.87 6.47 -13.03
N THR A 56 -24.48 7.22 -14.07
CA THR A 56 -25.42 7.82 -15.07
C THR A 56 -24.73 8.59 -16.20
N ASN A 57 -23.72 8.01 -16.87
CA ASN A 57 -23.52 8.40 -18.27
C ASN A 57 -23.17 7.18 -19.12
N HIS A 58 -24.17 6.71 -19.87
CA HIS A 58 -24.10 5.55 -20.77
C HIS A 58 -23.42 5.86 -22.11
N GLU A 59 -22.77 7.01 -22.27
CA GLU A 59 -22.02 7.34 -23.48
C GLU A 59 -20.63 6.70 -23.42
N TRP A 60 -20.54 5.39 -23.66
CA TRP A 60 -19.26 4.75 -23.98
C TRP A 60 -18.75 5.34 -25.30
N LYS A 61 -17.86 6.33 -25.22
CA LYS A 61 -17.22 6.89 -26.42
C LYS A 61 -16.06 5.97 -26.80
N SER A 62 -16.00 5.59 -28.07
CA SER A 62 -14.98 4.68 -28.61
C SER A 62 -13.53 5.13 -28.37
N ASN A 63 -13.30 6.42 -28.05
CA ASN A 63 -12.01 6.98 -27.68
C ASN A 63 -11.66 6.90 -26.18
N GLU A 64 -12.61 6.59 -25.29
CA GLU A 64 -12.40 6.59 -23.84
C GLU A 64 -11.36 5.58 -23.39
N VAL A 65 -11.33 4.39 -24.01
CA VAL A 65 -10.35 3.35 -23.66
C VAL A 65 -8.93 3.80 -24.00
N ALA A 66 -8.72 4.43 -25.15
CA ALA A 66 -7.42 4.94 -25.56
C ALA A 66 -6.97 6.11 -24.66
N SER A 67 -7.89 7.04 -24.36
CA SER A 67 -7.62 8.13 -23.43
C SER A 67 -7.35 7.65 -22.00
N TYR A 68 -8.10 6.65 -21.52
CA TYR A 68 -7.89 6.02 -20.22
C TYR A 68 -6.53 5.31 -20.16
N ARG A 69 -6.18 4.50 -21.16
CA ARG A 69 -4.86 3.85 -21.26
C ARG A 69 -3.73 4.85 -21.21
N ARG A 70 -3.85 5.97 -21.95
CA ARG A 70 -2.85 7.05 -21.93
C ARG A 70 -2.73 7.68 -20.55
N ARG A 71 -3.84 8.00 -19.89
CA ARG A 71 -3.84 8.56 -18.52
C ARG A 71 -3.21 7.59 -17.52
N LEU A 72 -3.59 6.31 -17.59
CA LEU A 72 -3.05 5.27 -16.71
C LEU A 72 -1.54 5.09 -16.91
N PHE A 73 -1.07 5.07 -18.16
CA PHE A 73 0.36 4.98 -18.46
C PHE A 73 1.15 6.16 -17.90
N LEU A 74 0.65 7.39 -18.06
CA LEU A 74 1.29 8.58 -17.51
C LEU A 74 1.33 8.52 -15.97
N SER A 75 0.20 8.17 -15.35
CA SER A 75 0.12 8.01 -13.90
C SER A 75 1.11 6.97 -13.38
N LEU A 76 1.16 5.77 -13.97
CA LEU A 76 2.12 4.72 -13.60
C LEU A 76 3.58 5.17 -13.74
N ARG A 77 3.90 5.95 -14.79
CA ARG A 77 5.24 6.48 -14.98
C ARG A 77 5.60 7.47 -13.87
N ASP A 78 4.66 8.30 -13.47
CA ASP A 78 4.86 9.34 -12.46
C ASP A 78 4.90 8.74 -11.05
N THR A 79 4.03 7.75 -10.75
CA THR A 79 4.05 7.00 -9.49
C THR A 79 5.35 6.24 -9.33
N ARG A 80 5.84 5.56 -10.37
CA ARG A 80 7.12 4.87 -10.34
C ARG A 80 8.26 5.82 -9.92
N ARG A 81 8.36 6.99 -10.56
CA ARG A 81 9.37 8.00 -10.22
C ARG A 81 9.23 8.53 -8.80
N MET A 82 8.00 8.61 -8.28
CA MET A 82 7.76 9.00 -6.89
C MET A 82 8.23 7.92 -5.93
N VAL A 83 7.83 6.67 -6.14
CA VAL A 83 8.20 5.52 -5.30
C VAL A 83 9.71 5.32 -5.28
N GLU A 84 10.37 5.40 -6.45
CA GLU A 84 11.84 5.30 -6.55
C GLU A 84 12.54 6.37 -5.68
N ARG A 85 12.05 7.62 -5.70
CA ARG A 85 12.59 8.69 -4.85
C ARG A 85 12.35 8.45 -3.37
N GLN A 86 11.18 7.91 -2.99
CA GLN A 86 10.90 7.59 -1.60
C GLN A 86 11.75 6.41 -1.11
N LEU A 87 11.99 5.42 -1.97
CA LEU A 87 12.81 4.26 -1.65
C LEU A 87 14.25 4.68 -1.30
N ILE A 88 14.86 5.55 -2.11
CA ILE A 88 16.20 6.08 -1.85
C ILE A 88 16.23 6.80 -0.49
N LYS A 89 15.26 7.71 -0.24
CA LYS A 89 15.18 8.41 1.06
C LYS A 89 15.01 7.47 2.24
N ALA A 90 14.18 6.44 2.09
CA ALA A 90 13.95 5.46 3.14
C ALA A 90 15.21 4.64 3.43
N GLN A 91 15.98 4.29 2.40
CA GLN A 91 17.28 3.63 2.53
C GLN A 91 18.31 4.53 3.23
N ASP A 92 18.42 5.79 2.82
CA ASP A 92 19.33 6.76 3.43
C ASP A 92 19.02 6.96 4.92
N TRP A 93 17.74 7.15 5.26
CA TRP A 93 17.30 7.25 6.66
C TRP A 93 17.58 5.98 7.45
N HIS A 94 17.39 4.81 6.84
CA HIS A 94 17.70 3.54 7.48
C HIS A 94 19.20 3.39 7.74
N ALA A 95 20.05 3.74 6.76
CA ALA A 95 21.50 3.73 6.89
C ALA A 95 21.97 4.65 8.03
N HIS A 96 21.47 5.89 8.09
CA HIS A 96 21.78 6.80 9.20
C HIS A 96 21.34 6.28 10.56
N ARG A 97 20.20 5.58 10.64
CA ARG A 97 19.74 4.97 11.89
C ARG A 97 20.67 3.84 12.36
N LEU A 98 21.29 3.14 11.42
CA LEU A 98 22.19 2.01 11.68
C LEU A 98 23.65 2.43 11.92
N GLU A 99 24.05 3.63 11.53
CA GLU A 99 25.44 4.13 11.59
C GLU A 99 26.06 4.09 13.03
N GLY A 100 25.21 4.07 14.07
CA GLY A 100 25.62 3.92 15.46
C GLY A 100 25.28 2.58 16.12
N GLN A 101 24.71 1.62 15.39
CA GLN A 101 24.37 0.31 15.94
C GLN A 101 25.55 -0.65 15.83
N THR A 102 25.91 -1.28 16.95
CA THR A 102 26.89 -2.35 16.97
C THR A 102 26.21 -3.66 16.57
N GLU A 103 26.87 -4.45 15.72
CA GLU A 103 26.34 -5.75 15.31
C GLU A 103 26.27 -6.69 16.52
N THR A 104 25.05 -6.96 17.00
CA THR A 104 24.82 -7.89 18.10
C THR A 104 24.86 -9.32 17.55
N LYS A 105 25.90 -10.06 17.93
CA LYS A 105 25.96 -11.51 17.72
C LYS A 105 25.18 -12.18 18.84
N PHE A 106 24.18 -12.97 18.47
CA PHE A 106 23.41 -13.79 19.41
C PHE A 106 24.01 -15.20 19.42
N GLU A 107 24.18 -15.76 20.61
CA GLU A 107 24.59 -17.16 20.79
C GLU A 107 23.36 -18.03 21.10
N GLU A 108 23.48 -19.35 20.87
CA GLU A 108 22.41 -20.30 21.19
C GLU A 108 22.11 -20.26 22.70
N GLY A 109 20.88 -19.86 23.06
CA GLY A 109 20.43 -19.74 24.45
C GLY A 109 20.23 -18.30 24.95
N ASP A 110 20.58 -17.30 24.13
CA ASP A 110 20.32 -15.89 24.49
C ASP A 110 18.81 -15.61 24.57
N PRO A 111 18.34 -14.89 25.61
CA PRO A 111 16.94 -14.51 25.72
C PRO A 111 16.62 -13.44 24.68
N VAL A 112 15.80 -13.80 23.70
CA VAL A 112 15.26 -12.87 22.71
C VAL A 112 13.86 -12.47 23.13
N TRP A 113 13.55 -11.17 23.08
CA TRP A 113 12.18 -10.69 23.26
C TRP A 113 11.30 -11.20 22.11
N VAL A 114 10.24 -11.93 22.44
CA VAL A 114 9.18 -12.37 21.53
C VAL A 114 7.95 -11.49 21.73
#